data_AF-A0A292Q052-F1
#
_entry.id   AF-A0A292Q052-F1
#
_cell.length_a   1.000
_cell.length_b   1.000
_cell.length_c   1.000
_cell.angle_alpha   90.00
_cell.angle_beta   90.00
_cell.angle_gamma   90.00
#
_symmetry.space_group_name_H-M   'P 1'
#
loop_
_entity.id
_entity.type
_entity.pdbx_description
1 polymer ?
#
loop_
_entity_poly.entity_id
_entity_poly.type
_entity_poly.pdbx_seq_one_letter_code
_entity_poly.pdbx_strand_id
1 'polypeptide(L)'
;MIAAYASTFDQLFDPSPTSPYTFSSDMSSPTTRATRAVAEKVFHAICDAIKSGKPEVLEFANLDSAVSDLVLDSLFDRINGHLEEHSFHVHFSALDHHLLVVMPSLLHEAAGAWLIEQYTRWRGANLISSEASRAIMKPVSPRIDNFIGQYANTVKEPDFSFIPVGPNRVKRDFPSIVLEAGWSTTAVGLTEARRIWHDGSGGRVMVVILVKLFRPRGANDPIRVTLEISHTTPGGAYHLLILRSPCFQIPVLHNKIQLLQSWSYSGDNVHQTITLRQYFRLNLRSCARI
;
A
#
# COMPACT_ATOMS: atom_id res chain seq x y z
N MET A 1 -14.62 -18.12 17.39
CA MET A 1 -13.42 -18.89 17.79
C MET A 1 -12.25 -18.39 16.95
N ILE A 2 -11.79 -17.16 17.25
CA ILE A 2 -10.59 -16.55 16.68
C ILE A 2 -9.70 -16.36 17.90
N ALA A 3 -8.67 -17.20 18.00
CA ALA A 3 -7.76 -17.21 19.13
C ALA A 3 -6.86 -15.98 19.07
N ALA A 4 -6.77 -15.29 20.20
CA ALA A 4 -5.86 -14.19 20.44
C ALA A 4 -4.41 -14.70 20.40
N TYR A 5 -3.61 -14.16 19.48
CA TYR A 5 -2.15 -14.16 19.57
C TYR A 5 -1.73 -12.73 19.92
N ALA A 6 -1.73 -12.43 21.21
CA ALA A 6 -0.97 -11.32 21.77
C ALA A 6 0.08 -11.97 22.68
N SER A 7 1.25 -12.25 22.10
CA SER A 7 2.40 -12.77 22.84
C SER A 7 3.15 -11.59 23.44
N THR A 8 3.27 -11.62 24.76
CA THR A 8 4.11 -10.80 25.60
C THR A 8 5.56 -10.86 25.12
N PHE A 9 6.13 -9.71 24.76
CA PHE A 9 7.56 -9.53 24.49
C PHE A 9 8.04 -8.28 25.23
N ASP A 10 8.03 -8.37 26.56
CA ASP A 10 8.68 -7.42 27.44
C ASP A 10 9.68 -8.20 28.29
N GLN A 11 10.95 -8.22 27.84
CA GLN A 11 12.15 -8.08 28.68
C GLN A 11 13.44 -8.33 27.87
N LEU A 12 14.45 -7.52 28.20
CA LEU A 12 15.87 -7.54 27.79
C LEU A 12 16.24 -6.78 26.51
N PHE A 13 16.53 -5.48 26.67
CA PHE A 13 17.64 -4.86 25.93
C PHE A 13 18.43 -3.92 26.84
N ASP A 14 19.70 -4.25 26.98
CA ASP A 14 20.80 -3.50 27.60
C ASP A 14 21.20 -2.32 26.69
N PRO A 15 21.62 -1.14 27.20
CA PRO A 15 21.91 0.00 26.34
C PRO A 15 23.33 -0.07 25.76
N SER A 16 23.41 -0.22 24.43
CA SER A 16 24.45 0.22 23.46
C SER A 16 25.95 -0.04 23.76
N PRO A 17 26.71 -0.57 22.78
CA PRO A 17 27.53 0.36 21.99
C PRO A 17 27.74 -0.05 20.51
N THR A 18 27.95 0.95 19.64
CA THR A 18 28.17 0.87 18.18
C THR A 18 26.98 0.35 17.35
N SER A 19 26.52 1.20 16.44
CA SER A 19 25.41 0.92 15.53
C SER A 19 25.77 -0.28 14.63
N PRO A 20 25.01 -1.39 14.63
CA PRO A 20 25.35 -2.59 13.85
C PRO A 20 25.19 -2.40 12.33
N TYR A 21 24.70 -1.25 11.91
CA TYR A 21 24.46 -0.94 10.51
C TYR A 21 25.75 -0.53 9.82
N THR A 22 26.13 -1.26 8.78
CA THR A 22 27.37 -1.02 8.03
C THR A 22 27.07 -0.76 6.56
N PHE A 23 27.49 0.41 6.07
CA PHE A 23 27.58 0.66 4.64
C PHE A 23 28.82 -0.07 4.09
N SER A 24 28.69 -0.72 2.93
CA SER A 24 29.80 -1.43 2.29
C SER A 24 30.98 -0.47 2.03
N SER A 25 32.12 -0.76 2.65
CA SER A 25 33.31 0.10 2.67
C SER A 25 34.22 -0.24 1.49
N ASP A 26 33.93 0.32 0.31
CA ASP A 26 34.92 0.37 -0.77
C ASP A 26 35.27 1.81 -1.21
N MET A 27 36.55 1.99 -1.52
CA MET A 27 37.35 3.23 -1.54
C MET A 27 37.02 4.17 -2.71
N SER A 28 36.58 5.41 -2.45
CA SER A 28 36.31 6.38 -3.53
C SER A 28 36.22 7.85 -3.05
N SER A 29 36.35 8.75 -4.03
CA SER A 29 36.54 10.22 -4.03
C SER A 29 35.84 11.08 -2.94
N PRO A 30 36.24 12.35 -2.74
CA PRO A 30 35.59 13.27 -1.80
C PRO A 30 34.07 13.40 -2.00
N THR A 31 33.60 13.42 -3.25
CA THR A 31 32.16 13.44 -3.59
C THR A 31 31.47 12.18 -3.08
N THR A 32 32.09 11.02 -3.29
CA THR A 32 31.55 9.74 -2.80
C THR A 32 31.44 9.70 -1.28
N ARG A 33 32.41 10.29 -0.58
CA ARG A 33 32.38 10.40 0.89
C ARG A 33 31.23 11.28 1.39
N ALA A 34 30.96 12.40 0.73
CA ALA A 34 29.84 13.28 1.09
C ALA A 34 28.49 12.59 0.86
N THR A 35 28.29 11.97 -0.30
CA THR A 35 27.09 11.18 -0.61
C THR A 35 26.85 10.08 0.42
N ARG A 36 27.89 9.30 0.75
CA ARG A 36 27.80 8.23 1.77
C ARG A 36 27.43 8.78 3.15
N ALA A 37 28.02 9.90 3.58
CA ALA A 37 27.70 10.49 4.88
C ALA A 37 26.23 10.97 4.97
N VAL A 38 25.66 11.48 3.86
CA VAL A 38 24.23 11.82 3.81
C VAL A 38 23.37 10.56 3.85
N ALA A 39 23.71 9.54 3.07
CA ALA A 39 22.99 8.26 3.06
C ALA A 39 22.99 7.59 4.44
N GLU A 40 24.14 7.55 5.13
CA GLU A 40 24.27 7.05 6.50
C GLU A 40 23.34 7.78 7.47
N LYS A 41 23.28 9.12 7.38
CA LYS A 41 22.40 9.93 8.22
C LYS A 41 20.92 9.63 7.98
N VAL A 42 20.51 9.53 6.71
CA VAL A 42 19.12 9.20 6.33
C VAL A 42 18.76 7.80 6.81
N PHE A 43 19.64 6.83 6.54
CA PHE A 43 19.43 5.44 6.93
C PHE A 43 19.30 5.26 8.45
N HIS A 44 20.15 5.92 9.25
CA HIS A 44 20.03 5.89 10.71
C HIS A 44 18.73 6.53 11.20
N ALA A 45 18.31 7.66 10.62
CA ALA A 45 17.04 8.28 10.96
C ALA A 45 15.85 7.34 10.68
N ILE A 46 15.90 6.58 9.59
CA ILE A 46 14.89 5.55 9.28
C ILE A 46 14.91 4.43 10.32
N CYS A 47 16.09 3.91 10.66
CA CYS A 47 16.22 2.86 11.68
C CYS A 47 15.67 3.29 13.05
N ASP A 48 15.94 4.52 13.47
CA ASP A 48 15.43 5.07 14.73
C ASP A 48 13.90 5.22 14.69
N ALA A 49 13.35 5.63 13.55
CA ALA A 49 11.90 5.74 13.36
C ALA A 49 11.20 4.36 13.37
N ILE A 50 11.77 3.36 12.69
CA ILE A 50 11.27 1.98 12.68
C ILE A 50 11.25 1.41 14.11
N LYS A 51 12.35 1.56 14.86
CA LYS A 51 12.45 1.05 16.24
C LYS A 51 11.47 1.73 17.19
N SER A 52 11.29 3.04 17.05
CA SER A 52 10.37 3.80 17.90
C SER A 52 8.91 3.72 17.46
N GLY A 53 8.64 3.23 16.25
CA GLY A 53 7.34 3.29 15.59
C GLY A 53 6.85 4.73 15.36
N LYS A 54 7.75 5.72 15.36
CA LYS A 54 7.41 7.15 15.31
C LYS A 54 8.39 7.95 14.44
N PRO A 55 7.90 8.93 13.65
CA PRO A 55 6.49 9.24 13.36
C PRO A 55 5.76 8.08 12.64
N GLU A 56 4.46 8.17 12.33
CA GLU A 56 3.80 7.14 11.48
C GLU A 56 4.30 7.21 10.02
N VAL A 57 4.77 8.37 9.60
CA VAL A 57 5.26 8.62 8.24
C VAL A 57 6.52 9.48 8.34
N LEU A 58 7.63 8.96 7.81
CA LEU A 58 8.91 9.65 7.69
C LEU A 58 9.17 9.95 6.22
N GLU A 59 9.47 11.20 5.92
CA GLU A 59 9.51 11.73 4.55
C GLU A 59 10.87 12.38 4.25
N PHE A 60 11.45 12.04 3.10
CA PHE A 60 12.67 12.64 2.58
C PHE A 60 12.46 13.05 1.13
N ALA A 61 12.29 14.36 0.90
CA ALA A 61 12.10 14.94 -0.43
C ALA A 61 13.42 15.39 -1.06
N ASN A 62 13.46 15.35 -2.40
CA ASN A 62 14.59 15.78 -3.22
C ASN A 62 15.91 15.06 -2.85
N LEU A 63 15.84 13.75 -2.58
CA LEU A 63 17.04 12.96 -2.34
C LEU A 63 17.80 12.75 -3.65
N ASP A 64 19.10 13.06 -3.65
CA ASP A 64 19.98 12.70 -4.76
C ASP A 64 19.89 11.20 -5.05
N SER A 65 19.85 10.81 -6.33
CA SER A 65 19.69 9.40 -6.71
C SER A 65 20.74 8.49 -6.09
N ALA A 66 22.00 8.94 -6.02
CA ALA A 66 23.06 8.12 -5.43
C ALA A 66 22.87 7.97 -3.91
N VAL A 67 22.26 8.96 -3.25
CA VAL A 67 21.87 8.83 -1.83
C VAL A 67 20.70 7.86 -1.68
N SER A 68 19.65 7.97 -2.51
CA SER A 68 18.50 7.07 -2.41
C SER A 68 18.86 5.62 -2.70
N ASP A 69 19.71 5.37 -3.71
CA ASP A 69 20.15 4.02 -4.07
C ASP A 69 20.90 3.39 -2.88
N LEU A 70 21.85 4.13 -2.29
CA LEU A 70 22.60 3.70 -1.11
C LEU A 70 21.68 3.41 0.11
N VAL A 71 20.67 4.24 0.34
CA VAL A 71 19.70 4.05 1.43
C VAL A 71 18.83 2.83 1.17
N LEU A 72 18.27 2.67 -0.04
CA LEU A 72 17.42 1.55 -0.41
C LEU A 72 18.18 0.22 -0.36
N ASP A 73 19.39 0.18 -0.92
CA ASP A 73 20.27 -0.98 -0.84
C ASP A 73 20.50 -1.39 0.61
N SER A 74 20.78 -0.41 1.49
CA SER A 74 21.00 -0.68 2.91
C SER A 74 19.73 -1.15 3.63
N LEU A 75 18.56 -0.58 3.33
CA LEU A 75 17.28 -1.02 3.92
C LEU A 75 16.90 -2.44 3.51
N PHE A 76 17.34 -2.87 2.33
CA PHE A 76 17.00 -4.17 1.75
C PHE A 76 18.15 -5.19 1.81
N ASP A 77 19.29 -4.81 2.39
CA ASP A 77 20.41 -5.72 2.63
C ASP A 77 20.02 -6.77 3.68
N ARG A 78 20.36 -8.03 3.40
CA ARG A 78 20.14 -9.15 4.31
C ARG A 78 20.87 -9.01 5.65
N ILE A 79 21.98 -8.28 5.69
CA ILE A 79 22.70 -7.96 6.92
C ILE A 79 21.80 -7.17 7.88
N ASN A 80 20.88 -6.37 7.34
CA ASN A 80 19.88 -5.62 8.10
C ASN A 80 18.54 -6.36 8.21
N GLY A 81 18.54 -7.69 8.05
CA GLY A 81 17.33 -8.51 8.06
C GLY A 81 16.53 -8.46 9.36
N HIS A 82 17.12 -8.02 10.49
CA HIS A 82 16.39 -7.75 11.72
C HIS A 82 15.35 -6.63 11.57
N LEU A 83 15.48 -5.76 10.56
CA LEU A 83 14.44 -4.79 10.23
C LEU A 83 13.14 -5.48 9.82
N GLU A 84 13.18 -6.68 9.21
CA GLU A 84 11.99 -7.45 8.82
C GLU A 84 11.11 -7.86 10.02
N GLU A 85 11.64 -7.81 11.24
CA GLU A 85 10.88 -8.04 12.47
C GLU A 85 9.94 -6.88 12.82
N HIS A 86 10.14 -5.72 12.18
CA HIS A 86 9.31 -4.53 12.36
C HIS A 86 8.33 -4.37 11.19
N SER A 87 7.13 -3.85 11.49
CA SER A 87 6.16 -3.47 10.46
C SER A 87 6.49 -2.07 9.93
N PHE A 88 7.02 -1.99 8.71
CA PHE A 88 7.21 -0.75 7.98
C PHE A 88 7.06 -0.98 6.47
N HIS A 89 6.76 0.09 5.73
CA HIS A 89 6.66 0.08 4.27
C HIS A 89 7.58 1.15 3.67
N VAL A 90 8.23 0.80 2.58
CA VAL A 90 9.12 1.71 1.84
C VAL A 90 8.49 2.06 0.50
N HIS A 91 8.39 3.37 0.25
CA HIS A 91 7.99 3.89 -1.05
C HIS A 91 9.01 4.92 -1.53
N PHE A 92 9.58 4.70 -2.70
CA PHE A 92 10.47 5.63 -3.35
C PHE A 92 9.92 6.00 -4.73
N SER A 93 9.63 7.28 -4.97
CA SER A 93 9.32 7.81 -6.30
C SER A 93 10.60 8.27 -6.96
N ALA A 94 11.03 7.59 -8.02
CA ALA A 94 12.19 8.00 -8.81
C ALA A 94 11.94 9.31 -9.56
N LEU A 95 10.68 9.57 -9.94
CA LEU A 95 10.30 10.79 -10.66
C LEU A 95 10.46 12.04 -9.78
N ASP A 96 10.09 11.94 -8.50
CA ASP A 96 10.08 13.06 -7.57
C ASP A 96 11.28 13.06 -6.60
N HIS A 97 12.16 12.06 -6.71
CA HIS A 97 13.27 11.85 -5.79
C HIS A 97 12.81 11.83 -4.32
N HIS A 98 11.72 11.10 -4.08
CA HIS A 98 10.95 11.19 -2.85
C HIS A 98 10.87 9.83 -2.16
N LEU A 99 11.51 9.72 -0.99
CA LEU A 99 11.49 8.52 -0.15
C LEU A 99 10.52 8.71 1.01
N LEU A 100 9.59 7.78 1.15
CA LEU A 100 8.62 7.68 2.23
C LEU A 100 8.83 6.35 2.96
N VAL A 101 8.96 6.41 4.28
CA VAL A 101 8.91 5.25 5.15
C VAL A 101 7.68 5.36 6.02
N VAL A 102 6.79 4.38 5.91
CA VAL A 102 5.54 4.32 6.66
C VAL A 102 5.70 3.30 7.77
N MET A 103 5.33 3.67 8.99
CA MET A 103 5.19 2.78 10.15
C MET A 103 3.68 2.60 10.38
N PRO A 104 3.06 1.54 9.81
CA PRO A 104 1.61 1.38 9.82
C PRO A 104 1.04 1.39 11.23
N SER A 105 0.03 2.21 11.48
CA SER A 105 -0.76 2.15 12.71
C SER A 105 -1.95 1.18 12.55
N LEU A 106 -2.59 0.82 13.66
CA LEU A 106 -3.82 0.00 13.62
C LEU A 106 -4.91 0.61 12.72
N LEU A 107 -4.97 1.94 12.67
CA LEU A 107 -5.92 2.65 11.82
C LEU A 107 -5.54 2.54 10.33
N HIS A 108 -4.23 2.57 10.03
CA HIS A 108 -3.71 2.34 8.67
C HIS A 108 -4.05 0.93 8.19
N GLU A 109 -3.78 -0.09 9.00
CA GLU A 109 -4.04 -1.50 8.67
C GLU A 109 -5.54 -1.85 8.58
N ALA A 110 -6.42 -1.04 9.18
CA ALA A 110 -7.86 -1.27 9.17
C ALA A 110 -8.45 -1.35 7.75
N ALA A 111 -7.85 -0.65 6.77
CA ALA A 111 -8.30 -0.68 5.38
C ALA A 111 -8.05 -2.05 4.73
N GLY A 112 -6.86 -2.63 4.93
CA GLY A 112 -6.53 -3.98 4.47
C GLY A 112 -7.39 -5.04 5.14
N ALA A 113 -7.58 -4.94 6.47
CA ALA A 113 -8.45 -5.82 7.23
C ALA A 113 -9.91 -5.79 6.72
N TRP A 114 -10.44 -4.59 6.47
CA TRP A 114 -11.77 -4.43 5.87
C TRP A 114 -11.88 -5.12 4.51
N LEU A 115 -10.88 -4.98 3.63
CA LEU A 115 -10.90 -5.59 2.29
C LEU A 115 -10.84 -7.13 2.36
N ILE A 116 -10.08 -7.70 3.30
CA ILE A 116 -10.05 -9.15 3.58
C ILE A 116 -11.44 -9.63 4.01
N GLU A 117 -12.12 -8.88 4.89
CA GLU A 117 -13.47 -9.22 5.33
C GLU A 117 -14.46 -9.19 4.14
N GLN A 118 -14.40 -8.15 3.30
CA GLN A 118 -15.25 -8.06 2.11
C GLN A 118 -15.00 -9.23 1.15
N TYR A 119 -13.74 -9.59 0.92
CA TYR A 119 -13.37 -10.74 0.10
C TYR A 119 -13.98 -12.04 0.65
N THR A 120 -13.93 -12.25 1.96
CA THR A 120 -14.52 -13.42 2.63
C THR A 120 -16.04 -13.46 2.44
N ARG A 121 -16.72 -12.32 2.60
CA ARG A 121 -18.17 -12.20 2.35
C ARG A 121 -18.50 -12.48 0.87
N TRP A 122 -17.69 -12.00 -0.07
CA TRP A 122 -17.90 -12.25 -1.50
C TRP A 122 -17.72 -13.73 -1.86
N ARG A 123 -16.78 -14.43 -1.23
CA ARG A 123 -16.67 -15.89 -1.35
C ARG A 123 -17.89 -16.61 -0.79
N GLY A 124 -18.33 -16.27 0.42
CA GLY A 124 -19.50 -16.87 1.06
C GLY A 124 -20.80 -16.66 0.25
N ALA A 125 -20.90 -15.54 -0.46
CA ALA A 125 -22.01 -15.23 -1.36
C ALA A 125 -21.85 -15.77 -2.80
N ASN A 126 -20.86 -16.64 -3.06
CA ASN A 126 -20.54 -17.19 -4.39
C ASN A 126 -20.32 -16.13 -5.49
N LEU A 127 -19.82 -14.94 -5.11
CA LEU A 127 -19.42 -13.90 -6.06
C LEU A 127 -18.00 -14.12 -6.60
N ILE A 128 -17.17 -14.80 -5.81
CA ILE A 128 -15.85 -15.29 -6.18
C ILE A 128 -15.92 -16.81 -6.08
N SER A 129 -15.77 -17.51 -7.20
CA SER A 129 -15.75 -18.97 -7.20
C SER A 129 -14.55 -19.51 -6.44
N SER A 130 -14.61 -20.77 -6.04
CA SER A 130 -13.48 -21.45 -5.40
C SER A 130 -12.23 -21.49 -6.29
N GLU A 131 -12.42 -21.63 -7.60
CA GLU A 131 -11.36 -21.62 -8.62
C GLU A 131 -10.71 -20.24 -8.68
N ALA A 132 -11.52 -19.18 -8.81
CA ALA A 132 -11.03 -17.80 -8.83
C ALA A 132 -10.32 -17.45 -7.52
N SER A 133 -10.83 -17.92 -6.38
CA SER A 133 -10.19 -17.71 -5.08
C SER A 133 -8.82 -18.39 -4.99
N ARG A 134 -8.69 -19.61 -5.52
CA ARG A 134 -7.41 -20.35 -5.60
C ARG A 134 -6.41 -19.69 -6.56
N ALA A 135 -6.90 -18.99 -7.58
CA ALA A 135 -6.08 -18.25 -8.55
C ALA A 135 -5.66 -16.85 -8.06
N ILE A 136 -5.92 -16.49 -6.80
CA ILE A 136 -5.59 -15.18 -6.24
C ILE A 136 -4.72 -15.34 -4.99
N MET A 137 -3.47 -14.87 -5.09
CA MET A 137 -2.62 -14.66 -3.93
C MET A 137 -2.92 -13.31 -3.27
N LYS A 138 -2.82 -13.28 -1.95
CA LYS A 138 -3.05 -12.10 -1.11
C LYS A 138 -1.81 -11.87 -0.25
N PRO A 139 -0.65 -11.55 -0.84
CA PRO A 139 0.54 -11.26 -0.04
C PRO A 139 0.29 -9.95 0.71
N VAL A 140 0.82 -9.87 1.93
CA VAL A 140 0.93 -8.60 2.64
C VAL A 140 2.09 -7.85 2.01
N SER A 141 1.82 -6.63 1.53
CA SER A 141 2.78 -5.64 1.08
C SER A 141 3.97 -6.16 0.23
N PRO A 142 3.71 -6.79 -0.93
CA PRO A 142 4.79 -7.19 -1.83
C PRO A 142 5.55 -5.96 -2.34
N ARG A 143 6.87 -5.99 -2.26
CA ARG A 143 7.72 -4.98 -2.91
C ARG A 143 7.64 -5.10 -4.42
N ILE A 144 7.42 -3.98 -5.09
CA ILE A 144 7.38 -3.82 -6.53
C ILE A 144 8.41 -2.75 -6.91
N ASP A 145 9.34 -3.09 -7.78
CA ASP A 145 10.47 -2.24 -8.19
C ASP A 145 10.70 -2.23 -9.72
N ASN A 146 9.88 -2.96 -10.46
CA ASN A 146 9.98 -3.17 -11.91
C ASN A 146 9.00 -2.28 -12.71
N PHE A 147 8.74 -1.07 -12.21
CA PHE A 147 7.99 -0.02 -12.91
C PHE A 147 8.71 0.42 -14.19
N ILE A 148 7.98 1.02 -15.13
CA ILE A 148 8.46 1.37 -16.47
C ILE A 148 8.30 2.86 -16.79
N GLY A 149 8.94 3.30 -17.87
CA GLY A 149 8.84 4.68 -18.36
C GLY A 149 9.43 5.69 -17.37
N GLN A 150 8.73 6.81 -17.16
CA GLN A 150 9.16 7.84 -16.21
C GLN A 150 9.15 7.38 -14.73
N TYR A 151 8.54 6.23 -14.45
CA TYR A 151 8.48 5.63 -13.13
C TYR A 151 9.53 4.52 -12.94
N ALA A 152 10.42 4.28 -13.91
CA ALA A 152 11.52 3.34 -13.75
C ALA A 152 12.34 3.64 -12.48
N ASN A 153 12.80 2.61 -11.78
CA ASN A 153 13.50 2.68 -10.48
C ASN A 153 12.64 3.15 -9.29
N THR A 154 11.34 3.33 -9.47
CA THR A 154 10.41 3.52 -8.34
C THR A 154 10.31 2.24 -7.54
N VAL A 155 10.27 2.33 -6.22
CA VAL A 155 10.00 1.20 -5.31
C VAL A 155 8.69 1.46 -4.59
N LYS A 156 7.80 0.48 -4.55
CA LYS A 156 6.51 0.58 -3.85
C LYS A 156 6.14 -0.74 -3.18
N GLU A 157 5.58 -0.62 -1.99
CA GLU A 157 4.92 -1.71 -1.27
C GLU A 157 3.44 -1.30 -1.06
N PRO A 158 2.45 -1.98 -1.66
CA PRO A 158 1.05 -1.60 -1.46
C PRO A 158 0.57 -2.08 -0.08
N ASP A 159 -0.29 -1.31 0.60
CA ASP A 159 -0.83 -1.76 1.90
C ASP A 159 -1.61 -3.08 1.81
N PHE A 160 -2.25 -3.34 0.67
CA PHE A 160 -2.80 -4.65 0.37
C PHE A 160 -2.85 -4.89 -1.14
N SER A 161 -2.74 -6.16 -1.57
CA SER A 161 -2.84 -6.48 -2.99
C SER A 161 -3.47 -7.84 -3.28
N PHE A 162 -4.06 -7.95 -4.47
CA PHE A 162 -4.45 -9.22 -5.08
C PHE A 162 -3.57 -9.49 -6.29
N ILE A 163 -2.77 -10.56 -6.22
CA ILE A 163 -1.91 -11.01 -7.32
C ILE A 163 -2.56 -12.24 -7.97
N PRO A 164 -2.97 -12.16 -9.25
CA PRO A 164 -3.40 -13.34 -9.98
C PRO A 164 -2.24 -14.32 -10.14
N VAL A 165 -2.56 -15.60 -9.99
CA VAL A 165 -1.63 -16.69 -10.20
C VAL A 165 -2.09 -17.48 -11.42
N GLY A 166 -1.21 -17.65 -12.41
CA GLY A 166 -1.52 -18.37 -13.64
C GLY A 166 -1.74 -19.87 -13.42
N PRO A 167 -2.19 -20.62 -14.45
CA PRO A 167 -2.43 -22.06 -14.37
C PRO A 167 -1.21 -22.87 -13.90
N ASN A 168 -0.01 -22.42 -14.23
CA ASN A 168 1.28 -23.01 -13.83
C ASN A 168 1.75 -22.58 -12.43
N ARG A 169 0.92 -21.89 -11.66
CA ARG A 169 1.24 -21.30 -10.35
C ARG A 169 2.31 -20.21 -10.36
N VAL A 170 2.65 -19.66 -11.52
CA VAL A 170 3.57 -18.53 -11.64
C VAL A 170 2.82 -17.24 -11.30
N LYS A 171 3.41 -16.46 -10.39
CA LYS A 171 2.89 -15.14 -10.01
C LYS A 171 3.16 -14.16 -11.14
N ARG A 172 2.24 -13.21 -11.33
CA ARG A 172 2.53 -12.05 -12.17
C ARG A 172 3.49 -11.10 -11.46
N ASP A 173 4.23 -10.36 -12.26
CA ASP A 173 5.16 -9.32 -11.82
C ASP A 173 4.48 -8.16 -11.07
N PHE A 174 3.23 -7.88 -11.39
CA PHE A 174 2.42 -6.84 -10.77
C PHE A 174 1.14 -7.43 -10.17
N PRO A 175 0.66 -6.88 -9.03
CA PRO A 175 -0.70 -7.10 -8.59
C PRO A 175 -1.71 -6.58 -9.63
N SER A 176 -2.91 -7.15 -9.66
CA SER A 176 -3.99 -6.63 -10.50
C SER A 176 -4.90 -5.66 -9.76
N ILE A 177 -4.92 -5.76 -8.43
CA ILE A 177 -5.66 -4.85 -7.56
C ILE A 177 -4.71 -4.49 -6.42
N VAL A 178 -4.56 -3.19 -6.18
CA VAL A 178 -3.85 -2.65 -5.03
C VAL A 178 -4.80 -1.82 -4.19
N LEU A 179 -4.58 -1.80 -2.88
CA LEU A 179 -5.17 -0.87 -1.96
C LEU A 179 -4.05 -0.06 -1.33
N GLU A 180 -4.25 1.25 -1.26
CA GLU A 180 -3.39 2.20 -0.55
C GLU A 180 -4.26 2.97 0.44
N ALA A 181 -3.84 3.00 1.69
CA ALA A 181 -4.46 3.72 2.77
C ALA A 181 -3.58 4.92 3.16
N GLY A 182 -4.23 6.00 3.58
CA GLY A 182 -3.53 7.19 4.05
C GLY A 182 -4.30 7.86 5.15
N TRP A 183 -3.68 8.00 6.32
CA TRP A 183 -4.17 8.82 7.42
C TRP A 183 -3.68 10.27 7.30
N SER A 184 -2.36 10.45 7.37
CA SER A 184 -1.69 11.74 7.23
C SER A 184 -1.40 12.13 5.78
N THR A 185 -1.54 11.17 4.84
CA THR A 185 -1.24 11.40 3.42
C THR A 185 -2.16 12.46 2.82
N THR A 186 -1.57 13.43 2.13
CA THR A 186 -2.33 14.47 1.41
C THR A 186 -3.15 13.86 0.26
N ALA A 187 -4.19 14.55 -0.19
CA ALA A 187 -4.97 14.06 -1.35
C ALA A 187 -4.12 13.99 -2.63
N VAL A 188 -3.12 14.88 -2.74
CA VAL A 188 -2.13 14.89 -3.82
C VAL A 188 -1.30 13.60 -3.78
N GLY A 189 -0.82 13.19 -2.60
CA GLY A 189 -0.04 11.96 -2.45
C GLY A 189 -0.81 10.71 -2.89
N LEU A 190 -2.11 10.62 -2.59
CA LEU A 190 -2.94 9.48 -3.03
C LEU A 190 -3.19 9.49 -4.55
N THR A 191 -3.34 10.68 -5.15
CA THR A 191 -3.49 10.81 -6.61
C THR A 191 -2.23 10.34 -7.33
N GLU A 192 -1.04 10.66 -6.79
CA GLU A 192 0.22 10.23 -7.36
C GLU A 192 0.45 8.72 -7.16
N ALA A 193 0.10 8.17 -5.99
CA ALA A 193 0.14 6.72 -5.78
C ALA A 193 -0.66 5.97 -6.86
N ARG A 194 -1.86 6.45 -7.20
CA ARG A 194 -2.66 5.90 -8.29
C ARG A 194 -1.96 5.96 -9.65
N ARG A 195 -1.33 7.08 -9.99
CA ARG A 195 -0.60 7.24 -11.26
C ARG A 195 0.59 6.29 -11.35
N ILE A 196 1.39 6.20 -10.30
CA ILE A 196 2.51 5.25 -10.22
C ILE A 196 2.00 3.82 -10.47
N TRP A 197 0.91 3.42 -9.82
CA TRP A 197 0.37 2.08 -10.01
C TRP A 197 -0.18 1.84 -11.42
N HIS A 198 -1.00 2.73 -11.96
CA HIS A 198 -1.58 2.53 -13.29
C HIS A 198 -0.54 2.73 -14.40
N ASP A 199 0.10 3.89 -14.44
CA ASP A 199 0.97 4.31 -15.54
C ASP A 199 2.34 3.65 -15.42
N GLY A 200 2.92 3.65 -14.21
CA GLY A 200 4.22 3.03 -13.96
C GLY A 200 4.20 1.50 -14.12
N SER A 201 3.05 0.84 -13.96
CA SER A 201 2.95 -0.59 -14.28
C SER A 201 2.65 -0.86 -15.75
N GLY A 202 2.44 0.17 -16.58
CA GLY A 202 1.98 -0.01 -17.96
C GLY A 202 0.57 -0.61 -18.06
N GLY A 203 -0.31 -0.29 -17.11
CA GLY A 203 -1.68 -0.80 -17.05
C GLY A 203 -1.83 -2.23 -16.52
N ARG A 204 -0.76 -2.83 -15.97
CA ARG A 204 -0.82 -4.19 -15.37
C ARG A 204 -1.56 -4.20 -14.02
N VAL A 205 -1.47 -3.10 -13.26
CA VAL A 205 -2.34 -2.85 -12.11
C VAL A 205 -3.65 -2.27 -12.63
N MET A 206 -4.68 -3.12 -12.70
CA MET A 206 -5.98 -2.76 -13.26
C MET A 206 -6.82 -1.92 -12.31
N VAL A 207 -6.67 -2.10 -10.99
CA VAL A 207 -7.46 -1.40 -9.97
C VAL A 207 -6.57 -0.83 -8.90
N VAL A 208 -6.79 0.44 -8.58
CA VAL A 208 -6.25 1.07 -7.38
C VAL A 208 -7.41 1.51 -6.50
N ILE A 209 -7.42 1.02 -5.26
CA ILE A 209 -8.36 1.39 -4.21
C ILE A 209 -7.63 2.32 -3.24
N LEU A 210 -7.98 3.60 -3.23
CA LEU A 210 -7.42 4.58 -2.30
C LEU A 210 -8.38 4.76 -1.12
N VAL A 211 -7.89 4.56 0.09
CA VAL A 211 -8.64 4.72 1.34
C VAL A 211 -8.04 5.88 2.13
N LYS A 212 -8.69 7.05 2.09
CA LYS A 212 -8.26 8.20 2.89
C LYS A 212 -9.05 8.25 4.19
N LEU A 213 -8.37 7.98 5.30
CA LEU A 213 -8.90 8.17 6.64
C LEU A 213 -8.51 9.57 7.11
N PHE A 214 -9.43 10.33 7.70
CA PHE A 214 -9.10 11.67 8.20
C PHE A 214 -10.03 12.09 9.33
N ARG A 215 -9.52 12.92 10.25
CA ARG A 215 -10.35 13.65 11.19
C ARG A 215 -10.72 15.02 10.59
N PRO A 216 -12.01 15.37 10.49
CA PRO A 216 -12.43 16.75 10.15
C PRO A 216 -11.93 17.78 11.17
N ARG A 217 -12.12 19.08 10.92
CA ARG A 217 -11.63 20.15 11.80
C ARG A 217 -12.35 20.15 13.16
N GLY A 218 -11.85 19.33 14.10
CA GLY A 218 -12.26 19.29 15.50
C GLY A 218 -11.69 18.04 16.19
N ALA A 219 -11.13 18.18 17.39
CA ALA A 219 -10.56 17.04 18.14
C ALA A 219 -11.62 15.95 18.46
N ASN A 220 -12.89 16.37 18.57
CA ASN A 220 -14.03 15.51 18.89
C ASN A 220 -14.79 15.01 17.64
N ASP A 221 -14.37 15.40 16.43
CA ASP A 221 -15.07 14.96 15.23
C ASP A 221 -14.80 13.48 14.95
N PRO A 222 -15.82 12.73 14.50
CA PRO A 222 -15.65 11.35 14.12
C PRO A 222 -14.68 11.24 12.94
N ILE A 223 -13.87 10.18 12.95
CA ILE A 223 -13.04 9.82 11.82
C ILE A 223 -13.92 9.59 10.59
N ARG A 224 -13.55 10.16 9.46
CA ARG A 224 -14.22 9.98 8.17
C ARG A 224 -13.32 9.20 7.22
N VAL A 225 -13.95 8.60 6.23
CA VAL A 225 -13.26 7.87 5.17
C VAL A 225 -13.71 8.34 3.79
N THR A 226 -12.76 8.50 2.89
CA THR A 226 -13.02 8.56 1.45
C THR A 226 -12.47 7.29 0.81
N LEU A 227 -13.30 6.65 0.00
CA LEU A 227 -12.93 5.49 -0.80
C LEU A 227 -12.95 5.92 -2.26
N GLU A 228 -11.78 5.93 -2.90
CA GLU A 228 -11.66 6.18 -4.33
C GLU A 228 -11.24 4.87 -5.00
N ILE A 229 -11.95 4.50 -6.06
CA ILE A 229 -11.65 3.31 -6.86
C ILE A 229 -11.39 3.78 -8.27
N SER A 230 -10.21 3.48 -8.76
CA SER A 230 -9.83 3.75 -10.14
C SER A 230 -9.54 2.46 -10.86
N HIS A 231 -9.87 2.45 -12.15
CA HIS A 231 -9.73 1.31 -13.01
C HIS A 231 -9.08 1.71 -14.32
N THR A 232 -8.15 0.89 -14.80
CA THR A 232 -7.59 0.99 -16.15
C THR A 232 -7.85 -0.28 -16.94
N THR A 233 -8.15 -0.12 -18.22
CA THR A 233 -8.11 -1.22 -19.18
C THR A 233 -6.78 -1.14 -19.95
N PRO A 234 -6.17 -2.28 -20.32
CA PRO A 234 -4.98 -2.26 -21.18
C PRO A 234 -5.23 -1.42 -22.43
N GLY A 235 -4.45 -0.34 -22.60
CA GLY A 235 -4.57 0.60 -23.73
C GLY A 235 -5.74 1.58 -23.68
N GLY A 236 -6.50 1.67 -22.59
CA GLY A 236 -7.65 2.56 -22.43
C GLY A 236 -7.42 3.70 -21.42
N ALA A 237 -8.33 4.68 -21.45
CA ALA A 237 -8.41 5.72 -20.42
C ALA A 237 -8.89 5.14 -19.08
N TYR A 238 -8.47 5.74 -17.97
CA TYR A 238 -8.91 5.32 -16.65
C TYR A 238 -10.34 5.79 -16.34
N HIS A 239 -11.11 4.94 -15.65
CA HIS A 239 -12.41 5.29 -15.08
C HIS A 239 -12.28 5.49 -13.57
N LEU A 240 -12.85 6.58 -13.07
CA LEU A 240 -12.73 6.99 -11.67
C LEU A 240 -14.09 6.98 -10.97
N LEU A 241 -14.19 6.27 -9.85
CA LEU A 241 -15.34 6.26 -8.96
C LEU A 241 -14.92 6.74 -7.57
N ILE A 242 -15.50 7.84 -7.09
CA ILE A 242 -15.23 8.38 -5.74
C ILE A 242 -16.47 8.18 -4.87
N LEU A 243 -16.27 7.54 -3.72
CA LEU A 243 -17.28 7.31 -2.69
C LEU A 243 -16.85 7.99 -1.39
N ARG A 244 -17.76 8.73 -0.75
CA ARG A 244 -17.50 9.38 0.55
C ARG A 244 -18.51 8.87 1.57
N SER A 245 -18.03 8.45 2.74
CA SER A 245 -18.89 7.93 3.81
C SER A 245 -18.35 8.36 5.18
N PRO A 246 -19.20 8.61 6.18
CA PRO A 246 -18.76 8.60 7.56
C PRO A 246 -18.15 7.22 7.89
N CYS A 247 -17.01 7.21 8.58
CA CYS A 247 -16.40 5.99 9.09
C CYS A 247 -17.03 5.72 10.45
N PHE A 248 -17.46 4.49 10.71
CA PHE A 248 -18.08 4.06 11.97
C PHE A 248 -19.36 4.82 12.35
N GLN A 249 -20.49 4.47 11.73
CA GLN A 249 -21.69 4.36 12.57
C GLN A 249 -21.57 3.02 13.28
N ILE A 250 -21.08 3.02 14.53
CA ILE A 250 -21.27 1.88 15.42
C ILE A 250 -22.79 1.61 15.39
N PRO A 251 -23.25 0.45 14.88
CA PRO A 251 -24.66 0.14 14.94
C PRO A 251 -24.99 0.02 16.41
N VAL A 252 -25.60 1.06 16.97
CA VAL A 252 -26.27 0.96 18.27
C VAL A 252 -27.44 0.03 18.03
N LEU A 253 -27.22 -1.28 18.13
CA LEU A 253 -28.18 -2.38 18.07
C LEU A 253 -29.58 -1.95 17.59
N HIS A 254 -29.70 -1.61 16.32
CA HIS A 254 -31.00 -1.41 15.69
C HIS A 254 -31.03 -2.27 14.44
N ASN A 255 -31.91 -3.25 14.51
CA ASN A 255 -32.20 -4.22 13.47
C ASN A 255 -32.43 -3.54 12.12
N LYS A 256 -31.91 -4.20 11.07
CA LYS A 256 -31.92 -3.85 9.64
C LYS A 256 -30.76 -2.95 9.17
N ILE A 257 -29.58 -3.55 9.05
CA ILE A 257 -28.63 -3.13 8.01
C ILE A 257 -29.02 -3.86 6.71
N GLN A 258 -29.95 -3.27 5.96
CA GLN A 258 -29.94 -3.44 4.52
C GLN A 258 -28.76 -2.59 4.00
N LEU A 259 -27.61 -3.23 3.77
CA LEU A 259 -26.55 -2.64 2.96
C LEU A 259 -27.10 -2.52 1.52
N LEU A 260 -27.67 -1.35 1.24
CA LEU A 260 -28.31 -0.95 -0.01
C LEU A 260 -27.46 -1.32 -1.23
N GLN A 261 -28.03 -2.20 -2.06
CA GLN A 261 -27.54 -2.61 -3.37
C GLN A 261 -28.08 -1.66 -4.45
N SER A 262 -27.67 -0.39 -4.48
CA SER A 262 -27.73 0.49 -5.68
C SER A 262 -27.42 1.93 -5.27
N TRP A 263 -26.55 2.61 -6.01
CA TRP A 263 -26.36 4.07 -5.90
C TRP A 263 -26.17 4.69 -7.28
N SER A 264 -26.92 5.76 -7.55
CA SER A 264 -26.83 6.62 -8.73
C SER A 264 -26.21 7.97 -8.33
N TYR A 265 -25.37 8.55 -9.19
CA TYR A 265 -24.94 9.94 -9.08
C TYR A 265 -25.40 10.72 -10.31
N SER A 266 -25.94 11.93 -10.10
CA SER A 266 -26.34 12.84 -11.17
C SER A 266 -25.19 13.76 -11.56
N GLY A 267 -24.96 13.91 -12.86
CA GLY A 267 -24.02 14.87 -13.41
C GLY A 267 -23.60 14.39 -14.79
N ASP A 268 -24.12 15.05 -15.81
CA ASP A 268 -24.03 14.78 -17.24
C ASP A 268 -22.68 14.23 -17.70
N ASN A 269 -22.54 12.91 -17.70
CA ASN A 269 -21.70 12.10 -18.58
C ASN A 269 -22.07 10.63 -18.35
N VAL A 270 -22.30 9.90 -19.43
CA VAL A 270 -22.77 8.50 -19.40
C VAL A 270 -21.75 7.65 -18.65
N HIS A 271 -22.06 7.27 -17.41
CA HIS A 271 -21.24 6.38 -16.58
C HIS A 271 -22.10 5.22 -16.07
N GLN A 272 -21.69 4.00 -16.39
CA GLN A 272 -22.29 2.78 -15.84
C GLN A 272 -21.98 2.68 -14.34
N THR A 273 -23.02 2.59 -13.52
CA THR A 273 -22.90 2.16 -12.13
C THR A 273 -22.46 0.70 -12.10
N ILE A 274 -21.16 0.46 -11.95
CA ILE A 274 -20.65 -0.87 -11.62
C ILE A 274 -20.49 -0.92 -10.11
N THR A 275 -21.38 -1.63 -9.43
CA THR A 275 -21.17 -1.96 -8.01
C THR A 275 -19.87 -2.75 -7.87
N LEU A 276 -19.12 -2.59 -6.76
CA LEU A 276 -17.95 -3.45 -6.44
C LEU A 276 -18.28 -4.95 -6.70
N ARG A 277 -19.53 -5.35 -6.39
CA ARG A 277 -20.10 -6.66 -6.68
C ARG A 277 -20.13 -7.04 -8.17
N GLN A 278 -20.59 -6.15 -9.04
CA GLN A 278 -20.57 -6.35 -10.50
C GLN A 278 -19.14 -6.29 -11.05
N TYR A 279 -18.29 -5.45 -10.47
CA TYR A 279 -16.91 -5.23 -10.87
C TYR A 279 -16.05 -6.50 -10.72
N PHE A 280 -16.09 -7.15 -9.54
CA PHE A 280 -15.36 -8.41 -9.31
C PHE A 280 -15.88 -9.55 -10.21
N ARG A 281 -17.18 -9.59 -10.51
CA ARG A 281 -17.74 -10.59 -11.44
C ARG A 281 -17.22 -10.44 -12.88
N LEU A 282 -17.01 -9.22 -13.35
CA LEU A 282 -16.54 -8.96 -14.71
C LEU A 282 -15.03 -9.21 -14.86
N ASN A 283 -14.21 -8.77 -13.90
CA ASN A 283 -12.75 -8.86 -14.01
C ASN A 283 -12.14 -10.20 -13.56
N LEU A 284 -12.78 -10.94 -12.66
CA LEU A 284 -12.31 -12.29 -12.35
C LEU A 284 -12.57 -13.28 -13.50
N ARG A 285 -13.55 -13.00 -14.36
CA ARG A 285 -13.81 -13.80 -15.57
C ARG A 285 -12.75 -13.59 -16.65
N SER A 286 -12.17 -12.39 -16.77
CA SER A 286 -11.05 -12.14 -17.68
C SER A 286 -9.75 -12.74 -17.18
N CYS A 287 -9.51 -12.76 -15.86
CA CYS A 287 -8.36 -13.46 -15.27
C CYS A 287 -8.44 -15.00 -15.39
N ALA A 288 -9.63 -15.58 -15.51
CA ALA A 288 -9.84 -17.03 -15.65
C ALA A 288 -9.88 -17.51 -17.12
N ARG A 289 -9.74 -16.61 -18.11
CA ARG A 289 -9.73 -16.93 -19.55
C ARG A 289 -8.33 -16.89 -20.17
N ILE A 290 -7.28 -16.83 -19.35
CA ILE A 290 -5.87 -16.92 -19.73
C ILE A 290 -5.29 -18.14 -19.00
#